data_AF-A0A7C7U3A2-F1
#
_entry.id   AF-A0A7C7U3A2-F1
#
_cell.length_a   1.000
_cell.length_b   1.000
_cell.length_c   1.000
_cell.angle_alpha   90.00
_cell.angle_beta   90.00
_cell.angle_gamma   90.00
#
_symmetry.space_group_name_H-M   'P 1'
#
loop_
_entity.id
_entity.type
_entity.pdbx_description
1 polymer ?
#
loop_
_entity_poly.entity_id
_entity_poly.type
_entity_poly.pdbx_seq_one_letter_code
_entity_poly.pdbx_strand_id
1 'polypeptide(L)'
;MSSHTFDNIYNLSNEQLEQLDEAEELMLKNALGAAEELLLKMLEHDEECIPVLSNLGHLYGRHLSEFENAIKYYDIVLELEPDNAWARDARRRYLRYVD
;
A
#
# COMPACT_ATOMS: atom_id res chain seq x y z
N MET A 1 0.38 22.65 -6.77
CA MET A 1 -0.54 21.86 -5.94
C MET A 1 -0.21 20.42 -6.25
N SER A 2 0.31 19.66 -5.27
CA SER A 2 0.50 18.22 -5.47
C SER A 2 -0.89 17.60 -5.68
N SER A 3 -1.05 16.84 -6.77
CA SER A 3 -2.29 16.15 -7.12
C SER A 3 -2.42 14.79 -6.41
N HIS A 4 -1.49 14.49 -5.49
CA HIS A 4 -1.32 13.18 -4.88
C HIS A 4 -2.12 13.06 -3.58
N THR A 5 -2.55 11.84 -3.27
CA THR A 5 -3.34 11.49 -2.07
C THR A 5 -2.59 11.75 -0.75
N PHE A 6 -1.26 11.90 -0.79
CA PHE A 6 -0.40 12.16 0.37
C PHE A 6 0.68 13.22 0.10
N ASP A 7 1.10 13.92 1.15
CA ASP A 7 2.30 14.77 1.09
C ASP A 7 3.52 13.89 0.88
N ASN A 8 4.37 14.19 -0.12
CA ASN A 8 5.57 13.42 -0.44
C ASN A 8 6.67 13.59 0.63
N ILE A 9 6.42 13.10 1.83
CA ILE A 9 7.34 13.08 2.98
C ILE A 9 8.39 11.96 2.86
N TYR A 10 8.17 11.02 1.94
CA TYR A 10 9.05 9.87 1.68
C TYR A 10 10.08 10.14 0.57
N ASN A 11 10.15 11.38 0.06
CA ASN A 11 11.09 11.79 -1.00
C ASN A 11 11.03 10.92 -2.27
N LEU A 12 9.84 10.45 -2.62
CA LEU A 12 9.61 9.69 -3.86
C LEU A 12 9.91 10.57 -5.08
N SER A 13 10.47 9.96 -6.12
CA SER A 13 10.64 10.61 -7.41
C SER A 13 9.28 10.90 -8.06
N ASN A 14 9.24 11.81 -9.03
CA ASN A 14 8.01 12.06 -9.80
C ASN A 14 7.48 10.79 -10.47
N GLU A 15 8.38 9.93 -10.97
CA GLU A 15 8.02 8.65 -11.57
C GLU A 15 7.38 7.70 -10.55
N GLN A 16 7.91 7.63 -9.33
CA GLN A 16 7.33 6.80 -8.26
C GLN A 16 5.95 7.33 -7.82
N LEU A 17 5.79 8.66 -7.77
CA LEU A 17 4.49 9.26 -7.46
C LEU A 17 3.45 8.96 -8.55
N GLU A 18 3.84 9.09 -9.83
CA GLU A 18 2.96 8.75 -10.96
C GLU A 18 2.56 7.27 -10.96
N GLN A 19 3.48 6.36 -10.64
CA GLN A 19 3.19 4.92 -10.54
C GLN A 19 2.24 4.60 -9.37
N LEU A 20 2.34 5.30 -8.24
CA LEU A 20 1.40 5.13 -7.12
C LEU A 20 0.01 5.63 -7.48
N ASP A 21 -0.10 6.81 -8.09
CA ASP A 21 -1.38 7.33 -8.58
C ASP A 21 -2.01 6.36 -9.59
N GLU A 22 -1.21 5.81 -10.51
CA GLU A 22 -1.67 4.80 -11.47
C GLU A 22 -2.16 3.53 -10.79
N ALA A 23 -1.44 3.02 -9.78
CA ALA A 23 -1.86 1.86 -9.02
C ALA A 23 -3.21 2.11 -8.29
N GLU A 24 -3.39 3.28 -7.68
CA GLU A 24 -4.65 3.69 -7.06
C GLU A 24 -5.78 3.76 -8.08
N GLU A 25 -5.54 4.35 -9.26
CA GLU A 25 -6.53 4.37 -10.34
C GLU A 25 -6.91 2.97 -10.84
N LEU A 26 -5.93 2.06 -10.97
CA LEU A 26 -6.17 0.68 -11.36
C LEU A 26 -7.05 -0.05 -10.33
N MET A 27 -6.81 0.18 -9.03
CA MET A 27 -7.67 -0.32 -7.96
C MET A 27 -9.10 0.21 -8.08
N LEU A 28 -9.28 1.51 -8.36
CA LEU A 28 -10.60 2.13 -8.57
C LEU A 28 -11.32 1.58 -9.80
N LYS A 29 -10.58 1.27 -10.87
CA LYS A 29 -11.10 0.65 -12.11
C LYS A 29 -11.31 -0.87 -11.97
N ASN A 30 -11.06 -1.44 -10.78
CA ASN A 30 -11.12 -2.87 -10.49
C ASN A 30 -10.15 -3.73 -11.35
N ALA A 31 -9.08 -3.11 -11.84
CA ALA A 31 -7.97 -3.78 -12.55
C ALA A 31 -6.93 -4.29 -11.53
N LEU A 32 -7.36 -5.14 -10.61
CA LEU A 32 -6.61 -5.47 -9.39
C LEU A 32 -5.27 -6.16 -9.66
N GLY A 33 -5.19 -7.07 -10.63
CA GLY A 33 -3.94 -7.74 -10.97
C GLY A 33 -2.89 -6.81 -11.59
N ALA A 34 -3.33 -5.79 -12.35
CA ALA A 34 -2.42 -4.79 -12.90
C ALA A 34 -1.91 -3.84 -11.80
N ALA A 35 -2.77 -3.48 -10.84
CA ALA A 35 -2.36 -2.71 -9.67
C ALA A 35 -1.34 -3.48 -8.83
N GLU A 36 -1.59 -4.78 -8.60
CA GLU A 36 -0.69 -5.67 -7.87
C GLU A 36 0.68 -5.77 -8.56
N GLU A 37 0.70 -6.06 -9.86
CA GLU A 37 1.93 -6.18 -10.64
C GLU A 37 2.76 -4.88 -10.60
N LEU A 38 2.10 -3.73 -10.76
CA LEU A 38 2.76 -2.43 -10.71
C LEU A 38 3.38 -2.18 -9.33
N LEU A 39 2.61 -2.38 -8.25
CA LEU A 39 3.08 -2.17 -6.88
C LEU A 39 4.22 -3.13 -6.50
N LEU A 40 4.13 -4.40 -6.90
CA LEU A 40 5.21 -5.38 -6.67
C LEU A 40 6.49 -4.98 -7.42
N LYS A 41 6.38 -4.51 -8.66
CA LYS A 41 7.52 -4.00 -9.42
C LYS A 41 8.16 -2.77 -8.77
N MET A 42 7.36 -1.86 -8.22
CA MET A 42 7.89 -0.75 -7.44
C MET A 42 8.68 -1.24 -6.22
N LEU A 43 8.18 -2.28 -5.56
CA LEU A 43 8.81 -2.88 -4.37
C LEU A 43 10.12 -3.60 -4.70
N GLU A 44 10.31 -4.13 -5.92
CA GLU A 44 11.59 -4.70 -6.37
C GLU A 44 12.74 -3.68 -6.40
N HIS A 45 12.41 -2.39 -6.58
CA HIS A 45 13.39 -1.31 -6.59
C HIS A 45 13.69 -0.77 -5.18
N ASP A 46 12.71 -0.83 -4.30
CA ASP A 46 12.80 -0.39 -2.91
C ASP A 46 11.85 -1.22 -2.04
N GLU A 47 12.39 -2.26 -1.40
CA GLU A 47 11.64 -3.22 -0.59
C GLU A 47 11.03 -2.59 0.69
N GLU A 48 11.54 -1.42 1.09
CA GLU A 48 11.12 -0.71 2.31
C GLU A 48 10.25 0.52 1.99
N CYS A 49 9.79 0.67 0.75
CA CYS A 49 8.96 1.81 0.34
C CYS A 49 7.57 1.78 1.03
N ILE A 50 7.45 2.53 2.13
CA ILE A 50 6.24 2.58 2.98
C ILE A 50 4.94 2.87 2.18
N PRO A 51 4.90 3.85 1.24
CA PRO A 51 3.71 4.08 0.42
C PRO A 51 3.29 2.89 -0.45
N VAL A 52 4.26 2.14 -1.00
CA VAL A 52 4.00 0.95 -1.82
C VAL A 52 3.49 -0.19 -0.95
N LEU A 53 4.14 -0.46 0.17
CA LEU A 53 3.70 -1.46 1.16
C LEU A 53 2.29 -1.16 1.69
N SER A 54 2.01 0.11 1.95
CA SER A 54 0.68 0.58 2.39
C SER A 54 -0.40 0.32 1.33
N ASN A 55 -0.08 0.59 0.06
CA ASN A 55 -0.99 0.33 -1.06
C ASN A 55 -1.20 -1.16 -1.34
N LEU A 56 -0.16 -2.00 -1.20
CA LEU A 56 -0.31 -3.47 -1.25
C LEU A 56 -1.22 -3.95 -0.13
N GLY A 57 -0.99 -3.52 1.11
CA GLY A 57 -1.89 -3.84 2.23
C GLY A 57 -3.33 -3.43 1.96
N HIS A 58 -3.54 -2.26 1.35
CA HIS A 58 -4.88 -1.80 0.97
C HIS A 58 -5.51 -2.70 -0.09
N LEU A 59 -4.76 -3.03 -1.15
CA LEU A 59 -5.20 -3.89 -2.23
C LEU A 59 -5.66 -5.26 -1.71
N TYR A 60 -4.80 -5.96 -0.97
CA TYR A 60 -5.12 -7.29 -0.44
C TYR A 60 -6.30 -7.23 0.52
N GLY A 61 -6.34 -6.27 1.43
CA GLY A 61 -7.35 -6.23 2.49
C GLY A 61 -8.71 -5.72 2.02
N ARG A 62 -8.73 -4.64 1.23
CA ARG A 62 -9.97 -3.97 0.81
C ARG A 62 -10.56 -4.56 -0.46
N HIS A 63 -9.72 -4.92 -1.43
CA HIS A 63 -10.18 -5.34 -2.75
C HIS A 63 -10.20 -6.86 -2.90
N LEU A 64 -9.18 -7.56 -2.41
CA LEU A 64 -9.07 -9.02 -2.55
C LEU A 64 -9.65 -9.81 -1.36
N SER A 65 -9.89 -9.15 -0.22
CA SER A 65 -10.29 -9.79 1.04
C SER A 65 -9.28 -10.85 1.54
N GLU A 66 -8.01 -10.72 1.14
CA GLU A 66 -6.91 -11.55 1.63
C GLU A 66 -6.32 -10.90 2.89
N PHE A 67 -6.98 -11.14 4.02
CA PHE A 67 -6.71 -10.41 5.26
C PHE A 67 -5.35 -10.73 5.86
N GLU A 68 -4.89 -11.98 5.78
CA GLU A 68 -3.56 -12.40 6.24
C GLU A 68 -2.46 -11.68 5.46
N ASN A 69 -2.59 -11.58 4.13
CA ASN A 69 -1.64 -10.85 3.28
C ASN A 69 -1.67 -9.35 3.59
N ALA A 70 -2.86 -8.76 3.75
CA ALA A 70 -2.99 -7.36 4.15
C ALA A 70 -2.29 -7.08 5.48
N ILE A 71 -2.52 -7.92 6.50
CA ILE A 71 -1.88 -7.82 7.82
C ILE A 71 -0.36 -7.90 7.68
N LYS A 72 0.16 -8.84 6.89
CA LYS A 72 1.60 -8.99 6.66
C LYS A 72 2.23 -7.71 6.12
N TYR A 73 1.64 -7.07 5.12
CA TYR A 73 2.18 -5.80 4.60
C TYR A 73 2.10 -4.67 5.64
N TYR A 74 1.01 -4.58 6.41
CA TYR A 74 0.93 -3.59 7.48
C TYR A 74 1.88 -3.87 8.64
N ASP A 75 2.20 -5.13 8.93
CA ASP A 75 3.24 -5.48 9.89
C ASP A 75 4.59 -4.93 9.44
N ILE A 76 4.97 -5.10 8.17
CA ILE A 76 6.22 -4.53 7.61
C ILE A 76 6.21 -3.00 7.73
N VAL A 77 5.10 -2.33 7.37
CA VAL A 77 4.99 -0.87 7.54
C VAL A 77 5.20 -0.46 9.00
N LEU A 78 4.65 -1.19 9.96
CA LEU A 78 4.79 -0.90 11.39
C LEU A 78 6.17 -1.26 11.95
N GLU A 79 6.92 -2.16 11.30
CA GLU A 79 8.33 -2.40 11.62
C GLU A 79 9.20 -1.22 11.20
N LEU A 80 8.92 -0.62 10.03
CA LEU A 80 9.66 0.52 9.48
C LEU A 80 9.24 1.86 10.12
N GLU A 81 7.95 2.04 10.33
CA GLU A 81 7.33 3.25 10.89
C GLU A 81 6.34 2.88 12.01
N PRO A 82 6.84 2.63 13.23
CA PRO A 82 6.02 2.17 14.35
C PRO A 82 4.90 3.12 14.75
N ASP A 83 4.98 4.40 14.40
CA ASP A 83 3.99 5.44 14.66
C ASP A 83 2.94 5.60 13.56
N ASN A 84 3.06 4.90 12.43
CA ASN A 84 2.11 4.96 11.32
C ASN A 84 0.68 4.59 11.77
N ALA A 85 -0.15 5.61 11.97
CA ALA A 85 -1.49 5.45 12.51
C ALA A 85 -2.41 4.69 11.57
N TRP A 86 -2.25 4.90 10.26
CA TRP A 86 -3.09 4.29 9.24
C TRP A 86 -2.83 2.78 9.14
N ALA A 87 -1.55 2.36 9.08
CA ALA A 87 -1.19 0.94 9.07
C ALA A 87 -1.68 0.22 10.33
N ARG A 88 -1.54 0.86 11.51
CA ARG A 88 -2.04 0.31 12.78
C ARG A 88 -3.55 0.08 12.75
N ASP A 89 -4.31 1.05 12.27
CA ASP A 89 -5.78 0.98 12.21
C ASP A 89 -6.26 -0.02 11.15
N ALA A 90 -5.62 -0.05 9.98
CA ALA A 90 -5.91 -0.99 8.92
C ALA A 90 -5.60 -2.43 9.36
N ARG A 91 -4.43 -2.68 9.94
CA ARG A 91 -4.07 -3.97 10.52
C ARG A 91 -5.06 -4.43 11.58
N ARG A 92 -5.40 -3.55 12.54
CA ARG A 92 -6.39 -3.85 13.59
C ARG A 92 -7.78 -4.15 13.01
N ARG A 93 -8.15 -3.53 11.90
CA ARG A 93 -9.39 -3.84 11.18
C ARG A 93 -9.35 -5.28 10.66
N TYR A 94 -8.28 -5.66 9.97
CA TYR A 94 -8.16 -6.97 9.32
C TYR A 94 -7.96 -8.12 10.31
N LEU A 95 -7.31 -7.88 11.46
CA LEU A 95 -7.20 -8.85 12.55
C LEU A 95 -8.54 -9.38 13.09
N ARG A 96 -9.67 -8.73 12.79
CA ARG A 96 -11.00 -9.21 13.19
C ARG A 96 -11.56 -10.30 12.28
N TYR A 97 -10.93 -10.53 11.13
CA TYR A 97 -11.38 -11.47 10.10
C TYR A 97 -10.46 -12.69 9.98
N VAL A 98 -9.39 -12.74 10.78
CA VAL A 98 -8.46 -13.87 10.88
C VAL A 98 -8.54 -14.42 12.32
N ASP A 99 -8.58 -15.74 12.45
CA ASP A 99 -8.80 -16.45 13.72
C ASP A 99 -7.53 -16.57 14.58
#